data_AF-A0A7I7K504-F1
#
_entry.id   AF-A0A7I7K504-F1
#
_cell.length_a   1.000
_cell.length_b   1.000
_cell.length_c   1.000
_cell.angle_alpha   90.00
_cell.angle_beta   90.00
_cell.angle_gamma   90.00
#
_symmetry.space_group_name_H-M   'P 1'
#
loop_
_entity.id
_entity.type
_entity.pdbx_description
1 polymer ?
#
loop_
_entity_poly.entity_id
_entity_poly.type
_entity_poly.pdbx_seq_one_letter_code
_entity_poly.pdbx_strand_id
1 'polypeptide(L)'
;MAGPEQRPEPGPDAGVDELQADIERTREELSDTVSALSDKFDVKGRAQQKVTDTREAVTQRSHDAVSTARAKPAIPVGVVVTAVAAVALVIWLRRR
;
A
#
# COMPACT_ATOMS: atom_id res chain seq x y z
N MET A 1 0.36 -23.77 -5.83
CA MET A 1 -0.96 -23.16 -5.57
C MET A 1 -1.99 -24.25 -5.75
N ALA A 2 -2.32 -24.97 -4.66
CA ALA A 2 -3.43 -25.90 -4.68
C ALA A 2 -4.72 -25.07 -4.77
N GLY A 3 -5.61 -25.39 -5.70
CA GLY A 3 -6.97 -24.84 -5.69
C GLY A 3 -7.69 -25.27 -4.41
N PRO A 4 -8.82 -24.63 -4.04
CA PRO A 4 -9.60 -25.09 -2.89
C PRO A 4 -9.88 -26.57 -3.09
N GLU A 5 -9.43 -27.37 -2.12
CA GLU A 5 -9.66 -28.80 -2.07
C GLU A 5 -11.18 -29.00 -2.22
N GLN A 6 -11.61 -29.50 -3.39
CA GLN A 6 -13.03 -29.79 -3.65
C GLN A 6 -13.44 -30.94 -2.75
N ARG A 7 -13.83 -30.60 -1.53
CA ARG A 7 -14.34 -31.57 -0.57
C ARG A 7 -15.78 -31.91 -0.96
N PRO A 8 -16.19 -33.16 -0.70
CA PRO A 8 -17.55 -33.59 -1.02
C PRO A 8 -18.55 -32.78 -0.19
N GLU A 9 -19.40 -32.04 -0.89
CA GLU A 9 -20.53 -31.32 -0.32
C GLU A 9 -21.46 -32.30 0.41
N PRO A 10 -22.14 -31.89 1.49
CA PRO A 10 -23.16 -32.68 2.13
C PRO A 10 -24.21 -33.15 1.11
N GLY A 11 -24.46 -34.46 1.08
CA GLY A 11 -25.45 -35.04 0.18
C GLY A 11 -26.89 -34.67 0.57
N PRO A 12 -27.89 -34.92 -0.29
CA PRO A 12 -29.29 -34.59 -0.03
C PRO A 12 -29.91 -35.29 1.20
N ASP A 13 -29.24 -36.31 1.75
CA ASP A 13 -29.65 -37.02 2.98
C ASP A 13 -28.95 -36.49 4.26
N ALA A 14 -28.14 -35.42 4.15
CA ALA A 14 -27.39 -34.86 5.27
C ALA A 14 -28.31 -34.30 6.36
N GLY A 15 -27.92 -34.51 7.60
CA GLY A 15 -28.65 -33.98 8.76
C GLY A 15 -28.51 -32.46 8.88
N VAL A 16 -29.45 -31.81 9.56
CA VAL A 16 -29.42 -30.36 9.81
C VAL A 16 -28.12 -29.93 10.52
N ASP A 17 -27.60 -30.75 11.43
CA ASP A 17 -26.36 -30.47 12.15
C ASP A 17 -25.13 -30.49 11.23
N GLU A 18 -25.10 -31.40 10.24
CA GLU A 18 -24.02 -31.47 9.26
C GLU A 18 -24.04 -30.25 8.33
N LEU A 19 -25.24 -29.83 7.89
CA LEU A 19 -25.41 -28.63 7.07
C LEU A 19 -24.98 -27.36 7.81
N GLN A 20 -25.30 -27.24 9.11
CA GLN A 20 -24.85 -26.11 9.92
C GLN A 20 -23.33 -26.07 10.08
N ALA A 21 -22.71 -27.22 10.33
CA ALA A 21 -21.26 -27.32 10.47
C ALA A 21 -20.52 -26.94 9.18
N ASP A 22 -21.08 -27.30 8.02
CA ASP A 22 -20.54 -26.94 6.72
C ASP A 22 -20.65 -25.43 6.45
N ILE A 23 -21.84 -24.85 6.69
CA ILE A 23 -22.07 -23.40 6.54
C ILE A 23 -21.10 -22.57 7.41
N GLU A 24 -20.91 -22.96 8.66
CA GLU A 24 -20.02 -22.23 9.58
C GLU A 24 -18.57 -22.28 9.08
N ARG A 25 -18.13 -23.44 8.58
CA ARG A 25 -16.79 -23.62 8.03
C ARG A 25 -16.60 -22.85 6.73
N THR A 26 -17.57 -22.87 5.82
CA THR A 26 -17.52 -22.05 4.60
C THR A 26 -17.48 -20.56 4.92
N ARG A 27 -18.19 -20.10 5.96
CA ARG A 27 -18.12 -18.71 6.42
C ARG A 27 -16.74 -18.33 6.95
N GLU A 28 -16.09 -19.23 7.67
CA GLU A 28 -14.72 -19.03 8.15
C GLU A 28 -13.74 -18.91 6.98
N GLU A 29 -13.78 -19.84 6.02
CA GLU A 29 -12.92 -19.83 4.83
C GLU A 29 -13.12 -18.59 3.95
N LEU A 30 -14.37 -18.14 3.80
CA LEU A 30 -14.69 -16.89 3.11
C LEU A 30 -14.23 -15.67 3.88
N SER A 31 -14.35 -15.66 5.21
CA SER A 31 -13.86 -14.56 6.05
C SER A 31 -12.34 -14.42 5.95
N ASP A 32 -11.60 -15.53 6.00
CA ASP A 32 -10.14 -15.54 5.79
C ASP A 32 -9.76 -15.02 4.41
N THR A 33 -10.50 -15.43 3.37
CA THR A 33 -10.26 -14.97 2.01
C THR A 33 -10.52 -13.48 1.85
N VAL A 34 -11.60 -12.96 2.46
CA VAL A 34 -11.93 -11.53 2.45
C VAL A 34 -10.88 -10.72 3.22
N SER A 35 -10.36 -11.26 4.31
CA SER A 35 -9.27 -10.65 5.08
C SER A 35 -7.99 -10.55 4.25
N ALA A 36 -7.55 -11.65 3.64
CA ALA A 36 -6.39 -11.69 2.76
C ALA A 36 -6.54 -10.78 1.53
N LEU A 37 -7.76 -10.64 1.01
CA LEU A 37 -8.06 -9.73 -0.08
C LEU A 37 -8.04 -8.26 0.37
N SER A 38 -8.56 -7.97 1.56
CA SER A 38 -8.53 -6.64 2.18
C SER A 38 -7.08 -6.19 2.45
N ASP A 39 -6.24 -7.09 2.95
CA ASP A 39 -4.79 -6.84 3.14
C ASP A 39 -4.09 -6.51 1.82
N LYS A 40 -4.49 -7.18 0.73
CA LYS A 40 -3.94 -6.92 -0.60
C LYS A 40 -4.39 -5.55 -1.14
N PHE A 41 -5.61 -5.12 -0.81
CA PHE A 41 -6.16 -3.81 -1.19
C PHE A 41 -5.80 -2.67 -0.22
N ASP A 42 -5.22 -2.94 0.95
CA ASP A 42 -4.63 -1.90 1.81
C ASP A 42 -3.28 -1.41 1.27
N VAL A 43 -3.33 -0.86 0.06
CA VAL A 43 -2.23 -0.09 -0.52
C VAL A 43 -2.22 1.34 0.02
N LYS A 44 -3.37 1.82 0.52
CA LYS A 44 -3.53 3.18 1.05
C LYS A 44 -2.81 3.34 2.39
N GLY A 45 -2.99 2.41 3.33
CA GLY A 45 -2.27 2.41 4.61
C GLY A 45 -0.75 2.32 4.39
N ARG A 46 -0.30 1.36 3.56
CA ARG A 46 1.12 1.21 3.21
C ARG A 46 1.71 2.43 2.48
N ALA A 47 0.95 3.08 1.61
CA ALA A 47 1.40 4.31 0.95
C ALA A 47 1.51 5.46 1.95
N GLN A 48 0.55 5.59 2.87
CA GLN A 48 0.53 6.66 3.87
C GLN A 48 1.68 6.52 4.88
N GLN A 49 2.01 5.28 5.29
CA GLN A 49 3.18 5.00 6.13
C GLN A 49 4.48 5.38 5.42
N LYS A 50 4.67 4.95 4.16
CA LYS A 50 5.86 5.30 3.37
C LYS A 50 5.99 6.80 3.13
N VAL A 51 4.88 7.52 2.96
CA VAL A 51 4.89 8.98 2.82
C VAL A 51 5.36 9.65 4.11
N THR A 52 4.96 9.15 5.28
CA THR A 52 5.39 9.69 6.58
C THR A 52 6.89 9.50 6.79
N ASP A 53 7.40 8.28 6.59
CA ASP A 53 8.83 7.99 6.71
C ASP A 53 9.67 8.82 5.71
N THR A 54 9.17 8.96 4.47
CA THR A 54 9.84 9.77 3.45
C THR A 54 9.81 11.25 3.82
N ARG A 55 8.73 11.75 4.43
CA ARG A 55 8.60 13.15 4.83
C ARG A 55 9.61 13.52 5.92
N GLU A 56 9.81 12.66 6.92
CA GLU A 56 10.84 12.87 7.96
C GLU A 56 12.24 12.90 7.35
N ALA A 57 12.58 11.92 6.51
CA ALA A 57 13.88 11.85 5.83
C ALA A 57 14.13 13.07 4.91
N VAL A 58 13.10 13.55 4.22
CA VAL A 58 13.18 14.76 3.38
C VAL A 58 13.35 16.01 4.24
N THR A 59 12.62 16.13 5.35
CA THR A 59 12.70 17.31 6.24
C THR A 59 14.10 17.46 6.83
N GLN A 60 14.70 16.35 7.27
CA GLN A 60 16.06 16.36 7.81
C GLN A 60 17.10 16.74 6.75
N ARG A 61 17.03 16.14 5.56
CA ARG A 61 17.91 16.50 4.42
C ARG A 61 17.71 17.95 3.94
N SER A 62 16.50 18.47 4.06
CA SER A 62 16.19 19.87 3.69
C SER A 62 16.88 20.84 4.64
N HIS A 63 16.90 20.53 5.94
CA HIS A 63 17.58 21.36 6.95
C HIS A 63 19.09 21.42 6.69
N ASP A 64 19.70 20.28 6.32
CA ASP A 64 21.13 20.20 5.97
C ASP A 64 21.45 20.90 4.64
N ALA A 65 20.55 20.81 3.66
CA ALA A 65 20.71 21.51 2.39
C ALA A 65 20.59 23.03 2.55
N VAL A 66 19.65 23.51 3.38
CA VAL A 66 19.46 24.94 3.66
C VAL A 66 20.64 25.52 4.44
N SER A 67 21.19 24.79 5.41
CA SER A 67 22.40 25.23 6.13
C SER A 67 23.62 25.30 5.21
N THR A 68 23.76 24.32 4.30
CA THR A 68 24.84 24.29 3.30
C THR A 68 24.70 25.39 2.25
N ALA A 69 23.48 25.66 1.77
CA ALA A 69 23.20 26.76 0.84
C ALA A 69 23.44 28.13 1.49
N ARG A 70 23.16 28.27 2.78
CA ARG A 70 23.46 29.49 3.55
C ARG A 70 24.97 29.70 3.74
N ALA A 71 25.75 28.63 3.79
CA ALA A 71 27.21 28.67 3.84
C ALA A 71 27.88 28.92 2.49
N LYS A 72 27.19 28.66 1.36
CA LYS A 72 27.72 28.83 -0.01
C LYS A 72 26.67 29.47 -0.93
N PRO A 73 26.63 30.81 -1.06
CA PRO A 73 25.62 31.54 -1.86
C PRO A 73 25.81 31.42 -3.39
N ALA A 74 26.65 30.51 -3.89
CA ALA A 74 27.06 30.43 -5.29
C ALA A 74 26.20 29.49 -6.16
N ILE A 75 24.95 29.20 -5.78
CA ILE A 75 24.07 28.35 -6.61
C ILE A 75 23.40 29.24 -7.67
N PRO A 76 23.67 29.03 -8.97
CA PRO A 76 23.05 29.82 -10.03
C PRO A 76 21.55 29.51 -10.11
N VAL A 77 20.72 30.55 -10.24
CA VAL A 77 19.25 30.49 -10.27
C VAL A 77 18.72 29.46 -11.30
N GLY A 78 19.43 29.27 -12.42
CA GLY A 78 19.06 28.29 -13.44
C GLY A 78 19.00 26.85 -12.95
N VAL A 79 19.85 26.45 -12.00
CA VAL A 79 19.87 25.08 -11.43
C VAL A 79 18.67 24.84 -10.51
N VAL A 80 18.19 25.88 -9.83
CA VAL A 80 17.00 25.78 -8.98
C VAL A 80 15.74 25.60 -9.84
N VAL A 81 15.62 26.38 -10.91
CA VAL A 81 14.46 26.33 -11.81
C VAL A 81 14.35 24.96 -12.51
N THR A 82 15.46 24.38 -12.97
CA THR A 82 15.44 23.05 -13.60
C THR A 82 15.09 21.94 -12.61
N ALA A 83 15.60 22.01 -11.38
CA ALA A 83 15.25 21.06 -10.32
C ALA A 83 13.75 21.11 -9.98
N VAL A 84 13.18 22.31 -9.83
CA VAL A 84 11.75 22.50 -9.58
C VAL A 84 10.90 21.99 -10.75
N ALA A 85 11.29 22.29 -11.99
CA ALA A 85 10.59 21.82 -13.18
C ALA A 85 10.62 20.29 -13.29
N ALA A 86 11.75 19.64 -13.00
CA ALA A 86 11.86 18.19 -12.98
C ALA A 86 10.96 17.56 -11.92
N VAL A 87 10.90 18.13 -10.71
CA VAL A 87 9.98 17.66 -9.65
C VAL A 87 8.52 17.82 -10.07
N ALA A 88 8.15 18.96 -10.66
CA ALA A 88 6.79 19.20 -11.16
C ALA A 88 6.41 18.20 -12.27
N LEU A 89 7.33 17.89 -13.20
CA LEU A 89 7.13 16.89 -14.24
C LEU A 89 6.90 15.50 -13.65
N VAL A 90 7.69 15.09 -12.66
CA VAL A 90 7.53 13.78 -11.98
C VAL A 90 6.17 13.70 -11.26
N ILE A 91 5.75 14.77 -10.59
CA ILE A 91 4.43 14.83 -9.94
C ILE A 91 3.32 14.72 -10.99
N TRP A 92 3.46 15.39 -12.13
CA TRP A 92 2.50 15.33 -13.22
C TRP A 92 2.42 13.93 -13.84
N LEU A 93 3.56 13.28 -14.08
CA LEU A 93 3.63 11.90 -14.59
C LEU A 93 3.09 10.86 -13.61
N ARG A 94 3.11 11.14 -12.30
CA ARG A 94 2.52 10.28 -11.27
C ARG A 94 1.02 10.48 -11.08
N ARG A 95 0.48 11.62 -11.52
CA ARG A 95 -0.94 11.97 -11.40
C ARG A 95 -1.74 11.71 -12.68
N ARG A 96 -1.06 11.52 -13.81
CA ARG A 96 -1.66 11.14 -15.09
C ARG A 96 -1.66 9.63 -15.25
#